data_AF-A0A846PRA1-F1
#
_entry.id   AF-A0A846PRA1-F1
#
_cell.length_a   1.000
_cell.length_b   1.000
_cell.length_c   1.000
_cell.angle_alpha   90.00
_cell.angle_beta   90.00
_cell.angle_gamma   90.00
#
_symmetry.space_group_name_H-M   'P 1'
#
loop_
_entity.id
_entity.type
_entity.pdbx_description
1 polymer ?
#
loop_
_entity_poly.entity_id
_entity_poly.type
_entity_poly.pdbx_seq_one_letter_code
_entity_poly.pdbx_strand_id
1 'polypeptide(L)' 'MKELQSEGENIEKAKIGEKVAVSIEGVTIGRQISEGDTLETVMKEKDFEVLNKLKAKLPPDERKLLEDFEKK' A
#
# COMPACT_ATOMS: atom_id res chain seq x y z
N MET A 1 -8.96 4.18 0.18
CA MET A 1 -8.60 4.26 -1.25
C MET A 1 -9.85 3.93 -2.03
N LYS A 2 -10.24 4.79 -2.98
CA LYS A 2 -11.48 4.59 -3.73
C LYS A 2 -11.21 3.87 -5.05
N GLU A 3 -10.24 4.37 -5.81
CA GLU A 3 -9.94 3.90 -7.16
C GLU A 3 -8.44 3.98 -7.46
N LEU A 4 -8.00 3.09 -8.35
CA LEU A 4 -6.65 2.96 -8.89
C LEU A 4 -6.75 3.06 -10.42
N GLN A 5 -5.91 3.89 -11.02
CA GLN A 5 -5.91 4.09 -12.46
C GLN A 5 -4.48 4.09 -13.02
N SER A 6 -4.29 3.44 -14.16
CA SER A 6 -3.06 3.50 -14.96
C SER A 6 -3.42 3.92 -16.38
N GLU A 7 -2.79 4.98 -16.88
CA GLU A 7 -2.95 5.47 -18.26
C GLU A 7 -4.41 5.70 -18.71
N GLY A 8 -5.30 6.05 -17.78
CA GLY A 8 -6.71 6.28 -18.08
C GLY A 8 -7.62 5.08 -17.81
N GLU A 9 -7.06 3.88 -17.55
CA GLU A 9 -7.83 2.66 -17.29
C GLU A 9 -7.82 2.30 -15.79
N ASN A 10 -8.98 1.87 -15.29
CA ASN A 10 -9.12 1.41 -13.91
C ASN A 10 -8.46 0.05 -13.74
N ILE A 11 -7.61 -0.08 -12.73
CA ILE A 11 -6.88 -1.32 -12.41
C ILE A 11 -7.20 -1.77 -10.99
N GLU A 12 -7.13 -3.07 -10.73
CA GLU A 12 -7.39 -3.60 -9.39
C GLU A 12 -6.14 -3.57 -8.49
N LYS A 13 -4.94 -3.65 -9.08
CA LYS A 13 -3.68 -3.80 -8.35
C LYS A 13 -2.54 -3.10 -9.09
N ALA A 14 -1.66 -2.48 -8.33
CA ALA A 14 -0.39 -1.93 -8.82
C ALA A 14 0.77 -2.65 -8.12
N LYS A 15 1.85 -2.89 -8.85
CA LYS A 15 3.09 -3.51 -8.35
C LYS A 15 4.15 -2.46 -8.02
N ILE A 16 5.18 -2.91 -7.33
CA ILE A 16 6.34 -2.07 -6.99
C ILE A 16 6.94 -1.47 -8.26
N GLY A 17 7.15 -0.15 -8.24
CA GLY A 17 7.75 0.60 -9.35
C GLY A 17 6.75 1.13 -10.38
N GLU A 18 5.49 0.72 -10.33
CA GLU A 18 4.45 1.25 -11.22
C GLU A 18 4.01 2.65 -10.78
N LYS A 19 3.82 3.53 -11.78
CA LYS A 19 3.27 4.87 -11.56
C LYS A 19 1.78 4.84 -11.86
N VAL A 20 0.98 5.04 -10.83
CA VAL A 20 -0.48 4.96 -10.92
C VAL A 20 -1.11 6.19 -10.27
N ALA A 21 -2.27 6.58 -10.78
CA ALA A 21 -3.11 7.57 -10.13
C ALA A 21 -3.98 6.88 -9.07
N VAL A 22 -4.07 7.49 -7.90
CA VAL A 22 -4.83 6.96 -6.77
C VAL A 22 -5.84 8.01 -6.32
N SER A 23 -7.10 7.59 -6.18
CA SER A 23 -8.14 8.42 -5.58
C SER A 23 -8.27 8.10 -4.09
N ILE A 24 -8.10 9.11 -3.24
CA ILE A 24 -8.24 9.03 -1.78
C ILE A 24 -9.36 9.99 -1.35
N GLU A 25 -10.43 9.44 -0.80
CA GLU A 25 -11.54 10.25 -0.30
C GLU A 25 -11.28 10.80 1.11
N GLY A 26 -11.78 12.00 1.37
CA GLY A 26 -11.79 12.60 2.71
C GLY A 26 -10.48 13.24 3.17
N VAL A 27 -9.48 13.34 2.28
CA VAL A 27 -8.19 13.96 2.57
C VAL A 27 -8.04 15.30 1.84
N THR A 28 -7.45 16.28 2.51
CA THR A 28 -7.17 17.63 1.97
C THR A 28 -5.66 17.84 1.80
N ILE A 29 -5.24 18.07 0.55
CA ILE A 29 -3.84 18.43 0.21
C ILE A 29 -3.48 19.80 0.82
N GLY A 30 -2.28 19.92 1.38
CA GLY A 30 -1.77 21.13 2.02
C GLY A 30 -2.28 21.35 3.46
N ARG A 31 -3.08 20.43 4.00
CA ARG A 31 -3.46 20.42 5.44
C ARG A 31 -3.16 19.08 6.11
N GLN A 32 -3.62 17.98 5.49
CA GLN A 32 -3.45 16.64 6.05
C GLN A 32 -2.28 15.90 5.40
N ILE A 33 -2.06 16.10 4.10
CA ILE A 33 -0.94 15.54 3.34
C ILE A 33 -0.37 16.61 2.41
N SER A 34 0.93 16.54 2.13
CA SER A 34 1.65 17.44 1.24
C SER A 34 2.21 16.69 0.02
N GLU A 35 2.48 17.42 -1.06
CA GLU A 35 3.19 16.85 -2.20
C GLU A 35 4.59 16.40 -1.77
N GLY A 36 4.97 15.18 -2.16
CA GLY A 36 6.23 14.55 -1.74
C GLY A 36 6.13 13.71 -0.46
N ASP A 37 4.99 13.72 0.23
CA ASP A 37 4.79 12.83 1.39
C ASP A 37 4.73 11.36 0.95
N THR A 38 5.39 10.50 1.73
CA THR A 38 5.27 9.04 1.60
C THR A 38 4.13 8.57 2.49
N LEU A 39 3.09 8.00 1.89
CA LEU A 39 1.96 7.43 2.62
C LEU A 39 2.15 5.92 2.79
N GLU A 40 2.01 5.44 4.02
CA GLU A 40 2.06 4.02 4.35
C GLU A 40 0.65 3.47 4.58
N THR A 41 0.44 2.19 4.28
CA THR A 41 -0.81 1.50 4.60
C THR A 41 -0.87 1.21 6.10
N VAL A 42 -2.04 1.40 6.70
CA VAL A 42 -2.29 1.01 8.08
C VAL A 42 -2.67 -0.46 8.11
N MET A 43 -1.77 -1.31 8.60
CA MET A 43 -2.02 -2.75 8.79
C MET A 43 -2.53 -3.02 10.20
N LYS A 44 -3.63 -3.77 10.33
CA LYS A 44 -4.12 -4.22 11.64
C LYS A 44 -3.34 -5.46 12.10
N GLU A 45 -3.20 -5.65 13.42
CA GLU A 45 -2.50 -6.81 13.98
C GLU A 45 -3.03 -8.16 13.46
N LYS A 46 -4.35 -8.30 13.34
CA LYS A 46 -4.98 -9.53 12.82
C LYS A 46 -4.59 -9.82 11.37
N ASP A 47 -4.51 -8.78 10.53
CA ASP A 47 -4.13 -8.91 9.13
C ASP A 47 -2.65 -9.28 9.03
N PHE A 48 -1.82 -8.68 9.87
CA PHE A 48 -0.40 -9.03 10.00
C PHE A 48 -0.20 -10.49 10.40
N GLU A 49 -0.90 -10.98 11.43
CA GLU A 49 -0.80 -12.38 11.88
C GLU A 49 -1.14 -13.37 10.76
N VAL A 50 -2.19 -13.08 9.99
CA VAL A 50 -2.61 -13.93 8.86
C VAL A 50 -1.55 -13.91 7.74
N LEU A 51 -1.05 -12.73 7.39
CA LEU A 51 0.02 -12.59 6.39
C LEU A 51 1.30 -13.29 6.83
N ASN A 52 1.66 -13.22 8.12
CA ASN A 52 2.85 -13.86 8.64
C ASN A 52 2.74 -15.39 8.60
N LYS A 53 1.57 -15.96 8.90
CA LYS A 53 1.30 -17.40 8.72
C LYS A 53 1.39 -17.84 7.26
N LEU A 54 1.08 -16.94 6.33
CA LEU A 54 1.14 -17.17 4.89
C LEU A 54 2.44 -16.66 4.24
N LYS A 55 3.44 -16.23 5.02
CA LYS A 55 4.67 -15.60 4.53
C LYS A 55 5.37 -16.44 3.47
N ALA A 56 5.37 -17.76 3.61
CA ALA A 56 5.95 -18.70 2.63
C ALA A 56 5.25 -18.73 1.26
N LYS A 57 4.08 -18.12 1.11
CA LYS A 57 3.35 -17.98 -0.16
C LYS A 57 3.48 -16.59 -0.78
N LEU A 58 3.96 -15.61 -0.01
CA LEU A 58 4.16 -14.25 -0.51
C LEU A 58 5.37 -14.19 -1.47
N PRO A 59 5.36 -13.31 -2.47
CA PRO A 59 6.54 -12.94 -3.25
C PRO A 59 7.69 -12.45 -2.37
N PRO A 60 8.95 -12.59 -2.81
CA PRO A 60 10.12 -12.17 -2.03
C PRO A 60 10.05 -10.71 -1.56
N ASP A 61 9.59 -9.80 -2.43
CA ASP A 61 9.50 -8.38 -2.13
C ASP A 61 8.46 -8.09 -1.05
N GLU A 62 7.30 -8.76 -1.10
CA GLU A 62 6.24 -8.63 -0.09
C GLU A 62 6.64 -9.24 1.25
N ARG A 63 7.42 -10.33 1.26
CA ARG A 63 7.98 -10.90 2.51
C ARG A 63 8.90 -9.91 3.19
N LYS A 64 9.79 -9.28 2.43
CA LYS A 64 10.73 -8.30 2.96
C LYS A 64 9.99 -7.10 3.54
N LEU A 65 8.96 -6.63 2.85
CA LEU A 65 8.10 -5.56 3.36
C LEU A 65 7.41 -5.96 4.67
N LEU A 66 6.87 -7.18 4.76
CA LEU A 66 6.24 -7.67 5.99
C LEU A 66 7.24 -7.77 7.16
N GLU A 67 8.49 -8.12 6.89
CA GLU A 67 9.57 -8.11 7.90
C GLU A 67 9.94 -6.71 8.37
N ASP A 68 9.90 -5.72 7.48
CA ASP A 68 10.13 -4.33 7.83
C ASP A 68 8.98 -3.78 8.70
N PHE A 69 7.74 -4.25 8.49
CA PHE A 69 6.60 -3.95 9.38
C PHE A 69 6.76 -4.57 10.78
N GLU A 70 7.37 -5.75 10.92
CA GLU A 70 7.57 -6.41 12.23
C GLU A 70 8.62 -5.70 13.10
N LYS A 71 9.58 -5.01 12.48
CA LYS A 71 10.69 -4.33 13.17
C LYS A 71 10.36 -2.90 13.62
N LYS A 72 9.21 -2.37 13.21
CA LYS A 72 8.70 -1.05 13.60
C LYS A 72 7.91 -1.16 14.90
#